data_AF-A0AB36W1P1-F1
#
_entry.id   AF-A0AB36W1P1-F1
#
_cell.length_a   1.000
_cell.length_b   1.000
_cell.length_c   1.000
_cell.angle_alpha   90.00
_cell.angle_beta   90.00
_cell.angle_gamma   90.00
#
_symmetry.space_group_name_H-M   'P 1'
#
loop_
_entity.id
_entity.type
_entity.pdbx_description
1 polymer ?
#
loop_
_entity_poly.entity_id
_entity_poly.type
_entity_poly.pdbx_seq_one_letter_code
_entity_poly.pdbx_strand_id
1 'polypeptide(L)'
;MVTPKRLTKEERERRLEKRKENEQNIKDLKFAVGGFFVIIIILIHYVFVMRQLLIKPDMSYSLMGVHFGLLALTTVVCVWLFIKFVYKKVYAEEIKELNQKKEQ
;
A
#
# COMPACT_ATOMS: atom_id res chain seq x y z
N MET A 1 -2.90 -36.92 -31.14
CA MET A 1 -3.51 -37.08 -29.81
C MET A 1 -2.43 -36.86 -28.76
N VAL A 2 -2.47 -35.75 -28.02
CA VAL A 2 -1.52 -35.51 -26.91
C VAL A 2 -2.13 -36.14 -25.66
N THR A 3 -1.59 -37.28 -25.23
CA THR A 3 -1.98 -37.92 -23.98
C THR A 3 -1.58 -37.01 -22.80
N PRO A 4 -2.48 -36.76 -21.83
CA PRO A 4 -2.12 -35.96 -20.67
C PRO A 4 -1.06 -36.69 -19.85
N LYS A 5 0.15 -36.13 -19.82
CA LYS A 5 1.26 -36.61 -18.99
C LYS A 5 0.82 -36.53 -17.52
N ARG A 6 0.69 -37.68 -16.85
CA ARG A 6 0.37 -37.72 -15.41
C ARG A 6 1.50 -37.05 -14.65
N LEU A 7 1.24 -35.86 -14.10
CA LEU A 7 2.19 -35.20 -13.20
C LEU A 7 2.43 -36.06 -11.98
N THR A 8 3.71 -36.25 -11.66
CA THR A 8 4.16 -36.84 -10.40
C THR A 8 3.72 -35.96 -9.22
N LYS A 9 3.63 -36.55 -8.02
CA LYS A 9 3.19 -35.84 -6.81
C LYS A 9 4.07 -34.60 -6.54
N GLU A 10 5.38 -34.74 -6.71
CA GLU A 10 6.34 -33.63 -6.59
C GLU A 10 6.14 -32.50 -7.62
N GLU A 11 5.78 -32.81 -8.87
CA GLU A 11 5.53 -31.76 -9.87
C GLU A 11 4.25 -30.98 -9.56
N ARG A 12 3.26 -31.61 -8.91
CA ARG A 12 2.05 -30.91 -8.45
C ARG A 12 2.35 -29.99 -7.27
N GLU A 13 3.13 -30.47 -6.30
CA GLU A 13 3.53 -29.68 -5.13
C GLU A 13 4.35 -28.45 -5.55
N ARG A 14 5.35 -28.61 -6.42
CA ARG A 14 6.13 -27.49 -6.97
C ARG A 14 5.27 -26.48 -7.75
N ARG A 15 4.24 -26.92 -8.47
CA ARG A 15 3.32 -26.02 -9.17
C ARG A 15 2.39 -25.27 -8.22
N LEU A 16 2.02 -25.88 -7.10
CA LEU A 16 1.22 -25.23 -6.06
C LEU A 16 2.05 -24.17 -5.33
N GLU A 17 3.30 -24.48 -4.98
CA GLU A 17 4.22 -23.52 -4.36
C GLU A 17 4.45 -22.30 -5.25
N LYS A 18 4.75 -22.51 -6.53
CA LYS A 18 4.91 -21.41 -7.50
C LYS A 18 3.64 -20.55 -7.67
N ARG A 19 2.45 -21.16 -7.55
CA ARG A 19 1.19 -20.41 -7.60
C ARG A 19 1.03 -19.51 -6.38
N LYS A 20 1.32 -20.03 -5.18
CA LYS A 20 1.27 -19.25 -3.93
C LYS A 20 2.26 -18.09 -3.94
N GLU A 21 3.49 -18.35 -4.39
CA GLU A 21 4.53 -17.33 -4.52
C GLU A 21 4.11 -16.23 -5.51
N ASN A 22 3.57 -16.60 -6.67
CA ASN A 22 3.06 -15.63 -7.63
C ASN A 22 1.89 -14.81 -7.09
N GLU A 23 0.95 -15.42 -6.36
CA GLU A 23 -0.17 -14.71 -5.76
C GLU A 23 0.31 -13.70 -4.71
N GLN A 24 1.28 -14.06 -3.89
CA GLN A 24 1.89 -13.16 -2.92
C GLN A 24 2.63 -12.01 -3.61
N ASN A 25 3.43 -12.30 -4.64
CA ASN A 25 4.13 -11.28 -5.42
C ASN A 25 3.15 -10.27 -6.08
N ILE A 26 2.00 -10.72 -6.56
CA ILE A 26 0.97 -9.84 -7.13
C ILE A 26 0.35 -8.94 -6.05
N LYS A 27 0.13 -9.46 -4.83
CA LYS A 27 -0.37 -8.67 -3.71
C LYS A 27 0.63 -7.59 -3.31
N ASP A 28 1.90 -7.96 -3.18
CA ASP A 28 2.97 -7.03 -2.82
C ASP A 28 3.16 -5.95 -3.89
N LEU A 29 3.07 -6.31 -5.18
CA LEU A 29 3.11 -5.33 -6.28
C LEU A 29 1.94 -4.34 -6.19
N LYS A 30 0.71 -4.79 -5.91
CA LYS A 30 -0.45 -3.90 -5.75
C LYS A 30 -0.29 -2.96 -4.56
N PHE A 31 0.27 -3.47 -3.46
CA PHE A 31 0.59 -2.66 -2.29
C PHE A 31 1.66 -1.61 -2.62
N ALA A 32 2.73 -2.00 -3.29
CA ALA A 32 3.82 -1.11 -3.71
C ALA A 32 3.32 0.00 -4.65
N VAL A 33 2.51 -0.35 -5.66
CA VAL A 33 1.90 0.62 -6.57
C VAL A 33 1.01 1.60 -5.81
N GLY A 34 0.16 1.12 -4.89
CA GLY A 34 -0.67 2.00 -4.07
C GLY A 34 0.17 2.93 -3.16
N GLY A 35 1.23 2.40 -2.55
CA GLY A 35 2.14 3.17 -1.70
C GLY A 35 2.88 4.26 -2.49
N PHE A 36 3.27 3.97 -3.73
CA PHE A 36 3.89 4.94 -4.62
C PHE A 36 3.00 6.17 -4.88
N PHE A 37 1.70 5.95 -5.15
CA PHE A 37 0.76 7.06 -5.33
C PHE A 37 0.58 7.90 -4.07
N VAL A 38 0.56 7.27 -2.89
CA VAL A 38 0.46 7.97 -1.60
C VAL A 38 1.68 8.87 -1.39
N ILE A 39 2.88 8.35 -1.66
CA ILE A 39 4.13 9.13 -1.57
C ILE A 39 4.08 10.32 -2.52
N ILE A 40 3.62 10.14 -3.76
CA ILE A 40 3.48 11.25 -4.72
C ILE A 40 2.56 12.35 -4.17
N ILE A 41 1.41 12.00 -3.60
CA ILE A 41 0.47 12.98 -3.04
C ILE A 41 1.12 13.78 -1.91
N ILE A 42 1.85 13.10 -1.01
CA ILE A 42 2.57 13.75 0.09
C ILE A 42 3.66 14.69 -0.45
N LEU A 43 4.43 14.24 -1.45
CA LEU A 43 5.47 15.05 -2.08
C LEU A 43 4.90 16.30 -2.77
N ILE A 44 3.77 16.17 -3.46
CA ILE A 44 3.09 17.31 -4.08
C ILE A 44 2.67 18.34 -3.01
N HIS A 45 2.09 17.89 -1.91
CA HIS A 45 1.70 18.79 -0.83
C HIS A 45 2.93 19.43 -0.16
N TYR A 46 4.01 18.67 0.05
CA TYR A 46 5.27 19.20 0.54
C TYR A 46 5.83 20.30 -0.36
N VAL A 47 5.90 20.06 -1.68
CA VAL A 47 6.35 21.06 -2.66
C VAL A 47 5.46 22.30 -2.64
N PHE A 48 4.14 22.13 -2.47
CA PHE A 48 3.22 23.25 -2.32
C PHE A 48 3.52 24.09 -1.07
N VAL A 49 3.77 23.46 0.08
CA VAL A 49 4.18 24.15 1.31
C VAL A 49 5.49 24.89 1.11
N MET A 50 6.51 24.23 0.54
CA MET A 50 7.80 24.86 0.27
C MET A 50 7.67 26.03 -0.70
N ARG A 51 6.80 25.94 -1.70
CA ARG A 51 6.52 27.05 -2.62
C ARG A 51 5.93 28.26 -1.89
N GLN A 52 5.01 28.06 -0.95
CA GLN A 52 4.46 29.16 -0.13
C GLN A 52 5.55 29.85 0.70
N LEU A 53 6.49 29.07 1.23
CA LEU A 53 7.62 29.58 2.01
C LEU A 53 8.61 30.37 1.14
N LEU A 54 8.87 29.92 -0.08
CA LEU A 54 9.75 30.63 -1.01
C LEU A 54 9.11 31.93 -1.53
N ILE A 55 7.79 31.97 -1.71
CA ILE A 55 7.08 33.18 -2.19
C ILE A 55 6.93 34.19 -1.05
N LYS A 56 6.73 33.74 0.18
CA LYS A 56 6.56 34.60 1.37
C LYS A 56 7.59 34.21 2.45
N PRO A 57 8.86 34.63 2.30
CA PRO A 57 9.91 34.30 3.26
C PRO A 57 9.66 34.92 4.64
N ASP A 58 9.02 36.09 4.70
CA ASP A 58 8.69 36.80 5.94
C ASP A 58 7.38 36.31 6.60
N MET A 59 6.97 35.08 6.30
CA MET A 59 5.76 34.48 6.84
C MET A 59 5.90 34.27 8.36
N SER A 60 4.88 34.70 9.12
CA SER A 60 4.82 34.46 10.57
C SER A 60 4.96 32.97 10.90
N TYR A 61 5.70 32.66 11.97
CA TYR A 61 5.87 31.30 12.50
C TYR A 61 4.54 30.58 12.75
N SER A 62 3.47 31.30 13.12
CA SER A 62 2.14 30.71 13.29
C SER A 62 1.57 30.17 11.98
N LEU A 63 1.71 30.92 10.88
CA LEU A 63 1.22 30.53 9.56
C LEU A 63 2.08 29.40 8.97
N MET A 64 3.40 29.48 9.16
CA MET A 64 4.34 28.41 8.82
C MET A 64 3.97 27.11 9.56
N GLY A 65 3.67 27.20 10.85
CA GLY A 65 3.18 26.08 11.66
C GLY A 65 1.88 25.47 11.14
N VAL A 66 0.93 26.29 10.67
CA VAL A 66 -0.31 25.80 10.05
C VAL A 66 -0.01 25.00 8.78
N HIS A 67 0.88 25.49 7.91
CA HIS A 67 1.23 24.79 6.67
C HIS A 67 1.90 23.42 6.93
N PHE A 68 2.88 23.36 7.85
CA PHE A 68 3.50 22.10 8.22
C PHE A 68 2.56 21.18 8.99
N GLY A 69 1.69 21.72 9.84
CA GLY A 69 0.63 20.97 10.51
C GLY A 69 -0.34 20.33 9.52
N LEU A 70 -0.75 21.06 8.48
CA LEU A 70 -1.60 20.54 7.42
C LEU A 70 -0.92 19.43 6.61
N LEU A 71 0.39 19.57 6.36
CA LEU A 71 1.19 18.53 5.71
C LEU A 71 1.27 17.26 6.56
N ALA A 72 1.52 17.40 7.85
CA ALA A 72 1.53 16.27 8.79
C ALA A 72 0.16 15.58 8.83
N LEU A 73 -0.92 16.35 8.94
CA LEU A 73 -2.28 15.82 8.90
C LEU A 73 -2.58 15.10 7.60
N THR A 74 -2.17 15.66 6.45
CA THR A 74 -2.36 15.03 5.14
C THR A 74 -1.61 13.70 5.07
N THR A 75 -0.39 13.66 5.58
CA THR A 75 0.41 12.42 5.64
C THR A 75 -0.31 11.35 6.46
N VAL A 76 -0.78 11.70 7.66
CA VAL A 76 -1.51 10.77 8.54
C VAL A 76 -2.79 10.27 7.87
N VAL A 77 -3.59 11.16 7.28
CA VAL A 77 -4.84 10.82 6.60
C VAL A 77 -4.60 9.93 5.38
N CYS A 78 -3.61 10.26 4.54
CA CYS A 78 -3.26 9.46 3.37
C CYS A 78 -2.79 8.06 3.75
N VAL A 79 -1.91 7.94 4.76
CA VAL A 79 -1.45 6.63 5.25
C VAL A 79 -2.60 5.85 5.88
N TRP A 80 -3.46 6.49 6.67
CA TRP A 80 -4.62 5.85 7.28
C TRP A 80 -5.61 5.33 6.22
N LEU A 81 -5.92 6.13 5.21
CA LEU A 81 -6.77 5.71 4.09
C LEU A 81 -6.09 4.59 3.29
N PHE A 82 -4.78 4.68 3.05
CA PHE A 82 -4.04 3.65 2.35
C PHE A 82 -4.10 2.31 3.07
N ILE A 83 -3.86 2.28 4.38
CA ILE A 83 -4.00 1.06 5.19
C ILE A 83 -5.47 0.58 5.14
N LYS A 84 -6.43 1.47 5.42
CA LYS A 84 -7.85 1.07 5.50
C LYS A 84 -8.41 0.53 4.18
N PHE A 85 -7.99 1.07 3.04
CA PHE A 85 -8.52 0.70 1.73
C PHE A 85 -7.62 -0.29 0.98
N VAL A 86 -6.32 -0.06 0.92
CA VAL A 86 -5.39 -0.90 0.14
C VAL A 86 -5.04 -2.16 0.91
N TYR A 87 -4.59 -2.05 2.16
CA TYR A 87 -4.25 -3.24 2.95
C TYR A 87 -5.47 -4.15 3.13
N LYS A 88 -6.63 -3.59 3.49
CA LYS A 88 -7.87 -4.37 3.64
C LYS A 88 -8.31 -5.05 2.34
N LYS A 89 -8.10 -4.41 1.18
CA LYS A 89 -8.51 -4.97 -0.13
C LYS A 89 -7.51 -6.01 -0.66
N VAL A 90 -6.22 -5.81 -0.43
CA VAL A 90 -5.14 -6.71 -0.88
C VAL A 90 -5.09 -7.98 -0.02
N TYR A 91 -5.28 -7.83 1.30
CA TYR A 91 -5.21 -8.93 2.26
C TYR A 91 -6.59 -9.36 2.79
N ALA A 92 -7.67 -9.04 2.08
CA ALA A 92 -9.04 -9.35 2.52
C ALA A 92 -9.25 -10.83 2.86
N GLU A 93 -8.68 -11.72 2.04
CA GLU A 93 -8.80 -13.18 2.21
C GLU A 93 -8.03 -13.68 3.43
N GLU A 94 -6.81 -13.19 3.64
CA GLU A 94 -5.99 -13.55 4.80
C GLU A 94 -6.58 -13.02 6.12
N ILE A 95 -7.15 -11.82 6.10
CA ILE A 95 -7.86 -11.24 7.25
C ILE A 95 -9.11 -12.08 7.58
N LYS A 96 -9.81 -12.60 6.56
CA LYS A 96 -10.98 -13.46 6.75
C LYS A 96 -10.60 -14.81 7.36
N GLU A 97 -9.52 -15.43 6.90
CA GLU A 97 -9.00 -16.67 7.48
C GLU A 97 -8.52 -16.47 8.94
N LEU A 98 -7.86 -15.35 9.23
CA LEU A 98 -7.43 -14.99 10.59
C LEU A 98 -8.60 -14.79 11.56
N ASN A 99 -9.68 -14.15 11.11
CA ASN A 99 -10.86 -13.93 11.95
C ASN A 99 -11.62 -15.23 12.21
N GLN A 100 -11.75 -16.11 11.21
CA GLN A 100 -12.37 -17.42 11.39
C GLN A 100 -11.59 -18.32 12.38
N LYS A 101 -10.26 -18.21 12.40
CA LYS A 101 -9.40 -18.91 13.38
C LYS A 101 -9.51 -18.38 14.81
N LYS A 102 -9.96 -17.13 14.99
CA LYS A 102 -10.17 -16.52 16.32
C LYS A 102 -11.54 -16.83 16.91
N GLU A 103 -12.50 -17.19 16.07
CA GLU A 103 -13.87 -17.57 16.46
C GLU A 103 -14.04 -19.07 16.72
N GLN A 104 -13.01 -19.88 16.42
CA GLN A 104 -12.88 -21.29 16.82
C GLN A 104 -12.04 -21.43 18.09
#